data_AF-A0A4P6H6Y7-F1
#
_entry.id   AF-A0A4P6H6Y7-F1
#
_cell.length_a   1.000
_cell.length_b   1.000
_cell.length_c   1.000
_cell.angle_alpha   90.00
_cell.angle_beta   90.00
_cell.angle_gamma   90.00
#
_symmetry.space_group_name_H-M   'P 1'
#
loop_
_entity.id
_entity.type
_entity.pdbx_description
1 polymer ?
#
loop_
_entity_poly.entity_id
_entity_poly.type
_entity_poly.pdbx_seq_one_letter_code
_entity_poly.pdbx_strand_id
1 'polypeptide(L)'
;MKVVGFCGYSGSGKTTLVEQLVARLRLAGHRVSVVKHAHHEFDIDQPGKDSHRHRAAGAYEVVIASNRRLAKIREYDVEADPNPHQLIAELSDADWVLVEGFKHADLLKIEIWRAETGQRVQYPHDPFVVAIATDSPEALPSPTQLPVLDLNDADAVTAFLIRQAARHDYRSPYDDADNEAAYVAPAADAEPARRAGAAARRHDGAG
;
A
#
# COMPACT_ATOMS: atom_id res chain seq x y z
N MET A 1 15.83 3.43 -2.38
CA MET A 1 14.85 2.54 -3.07
C MET A 1 14.18 3.31 -4.21
N LYS A 2 13.51 2.60 -5.12
CA LYS A 2 12.67 3.20 -6.18
C LYS A 2 11.20 2.94 -5.89
N VAL A 3 10.32 3.92 -6.09
CA VAL A 3 8.88 3.80 -5.85
C VAL A 3 8.11 4.14 -7.12
N VAL A 4 7.14 3.29 -7.47
CA VAL A 4 6.20 3.54 -8.56
C VAL A 4 4.79 3.13 -8.16
N GLY A 5 3.83 4.04 -8.38
CA GLY A 5 2.42 3.79 -8.17
C GLY A 5 1.75 3.12 -9.36
N PHE A 6 0.68 2.37 -9.10
CA PHE A 6 -0.22 1.81 -10.10
C PHE A 6 -1.64 2.18 -9.73
N CYS A 7 -2.22 3.10 -10.50
CA CYS A 7 -3.59 3.56 -10.31
C CYS A 7 -4.49 3.04 -11.43
N GLY A 8 -5.81 3.15 -11.26
CA GLY A 8 -6.80 2.60 -12.16
C GLY A 8 -7.99 2.01 -11.39
N TYR A 9 -9.13 1.88 -12.04
CA TYR A 9 -10.36 1.42 -11.41
C TYR A 9 -10.35 -0.09 -11.11
N SER A 10 -11.28 -0.56 -10.27
CA SER A 10 -11.43 -1.99 -10.02
C SER A 10 -11.71 -2.70 -11.34
N GLY A 11 -11.14 -3.91 -11.52
CA GLY A 11 -11.26 -4.66 -12.76
C GLY A 11 -10.32 -4.24 -13.90
N SER A 12 -9.51 -3.18 -13.77
CA SER A 12 -8.62 -2.76 -14.88
C SER A 12 -7.40 -3.68 -15.12
N GLY A 13 -7.17 -4.69 -14.26
CA GLY A 13 -6.02 -5.60 -14.37
C GLY A 13 -4.78 -5.19 -13.57
N LYS A 14 -4.91 -4.23 -12.63
CA LYS A 14 -3.78 -3.74 -11.80
C LYS A 14 -3.04 -4.84 -11.06
N THR A 15 -3.76 -5.63 -10.29
CA THR A 15 -3.16 -6.69 -9.47
C THR A 15 -2.40 -7.68 -10.35
N THR A 16 -2.96 -8.07 -11.49
CA THR A 16 -2.31 -8.96 -12.46
C THR A 16 -1.01 -8.36 -13.01
N LEU A 17 -1.02 -7.09 -13.43
CA LEU A 17 0.20 -6.44 -13.91
C LEU A 17 1.24 -6.35 -12.79
N VAL A 18 0.86 -5.91 -11.59
CA VAL A 18 1.78 -5.77 -10.45
C VAL A 18 2.43 -7.11 -10.09
N GLU A 19 1.68 -8.21 -10.03
CA GLU A 19 2.22 -9.56 -9.79
C GLU A 19 3.26 -9.96 -10.85
N GLN A 20 2.94 -9.70 -12.12
CA GLN A 20 3.83 -9.98 -13.25
C GLN A 20 5.12 -9.14 -13.20
N LEU A 21 5.02 -7.88 -12.78
CA LEU A 21 6.17 -6.99 -12.59
C LEU A 21 7.04 -7.42 -11.40
N VAL A 22 6.43 -7.84 -10.28
CA VAL A 22 7.19 -8.40 -9.14
C VAL A 22 8.03 -9.58 -9.61
N ALA A 23 7.44 -10.54 -10.33
CA ALA A 23 8.17 -11.71 -10.83
C ALA A 23 9.35 -11.32 -11.73
N ARG A 24 9.14 -10.39 -12.67
CA ARG A 24 10.16 -9.97 -13.63
C ARG A 24 11.28 -9.14 -13.01
N LEU A 25 10.95 -8.21 -12.11
CA LEU A 25 11.94 -7.43 -11.38
C LEU A 25 12.78 -8.33 -10.46
N ARG A 26 12.17 -9.35 -9.83
CA ARG A 26 12.89 -10.37 -9.05
C ARG A 26 13.83 -11.18 -9.94
N LEU A 27 13.39 -11.60 -11.13
CA LEU A 27 14.23 -12.29 -12.11
C LEU A 27 15.40 -11.42 -12.60
N ALA A 28 15.21 -10.11 -12.67
CA ALA A 28 16.25 -9.13 -12.99
C ALA A 28 17.21 -8.84 -11.80
N GLY A 29 17.08 -9.56 -10.68
CA GLY A 29 17.99 -9.45 -9.54
C GLY A 29 17.61 -8.40 -8.49
N HIS A 30 16.45 -7.74 -8.62
CA HIS A 30 16.01 -6.74 -7.65
C HIS A 30 15.32 -7.37 -6.43
N ARG A 31 15.47 -6.74 -5.27
CA ARG A 31 14.60 -6.93 -4.10
C ARG A 31 13.37 -6.04 -4.26
N VAL A 32 12.18 -6.64 -4.25
CA VAL A 32 10.92 -5.97 -4.58
C VAL A 32 9.94 -6.10 -3.43
N SER A 33 9.36 -4.99 -3.01
CA SER A 33 8.27 -4.91 -2.04
C SER A 33 7.00 -4.37 -2.71
N VAL A 34 5.84 -4.65 -2.11
CA VAL A 34 4.55 -4.13 -2.58
C VAL A 34 3.83 -3.47 -1.42
N VAL A 35 3.31 -2.28 -1.65
CA VAL A 35 2.34 -1.61 -0.77
C VAL A 35 0.98 -1.70 -1.45
N LYS A 36 -0.03 -2.18 -0.75
CA LYS A 36 -1.38 -2.28 -1.27
C LYS A 36 -2.36 -1.57 -0.35
N HIS A 37 -3.16 -0.68 -0.91
CA HIS A 37 -4.29 -0.08 -0.20
C HIS A 37 -5.52 -0.98 -0.32
N ALA A 38 -6.03 -1.50 0.81
CA ALA A 38 -7.27 -2.26 0.85
C ALA A 38 -8.45 -1.32 1.14
N HIS A 39 -9.55 -1.46 0.40
CA HIS A 39 -10.75 -0.61 0.55
C HIS A 39 -11.72 -1.08 1.66
N HIS A 40 -11.40 -2.17 2.36
CA HIS A 40 -12.25 -2.77 3.38
C HIS A 40 -11.40 -3.30 4.54
N GLU A 41 -12.04 -3.51 5.70
CA GLU A 41 -11.46 -4.24 6.82
C GLU A 41 -10.92 -5.59 6.33
N PHE A 42 -9.70 -5.92 6.74
CA PHE A 42 -9.05 -7.17 6.41
C PHE A 42 -8.36 -7.73 7.65
N ASP A 43 -8.37 -9.06 7.78
CA ASP A 43 -7.55 -9.75 8.76
C ASP A 43 -6.72 -10.84 8.06
N ILE A 44 -5.45 -10.91 8.42
CA ILE A 44 -4.50 -11.91 7.90
C ILE A 44 -4.19 -13.00 8.94
N ASP A 45 -4.64 -12.82 10.18
CA ASP A 45 -4.45 -13.76 11.28
C ASP A 45 -5.62 -14.74 11.39
N GLN A 46 -5.47 -15.78 12.20
CA GLN A 46 -6.49 -16.81 12.40
C GLN A 46 -7.05 -16.77 13.82
N PRO A 47 -8.38 -16.63 13.99
CA PRO A 47 -9.02 -16.70 15.30
C PRO A 47 -8.61 -17.94 16.10
N GLY A 48 -8.26 -17.72 17.37
CA GLY A 48 -7.86 -18.77 18.32
C GLY A 48 -6.38 -19.14 18.30
N LYS A 49 -5.57 -18.65 17.35
CA LYS A 49 -4.11 -18.75 17.40
C LYS A 49 -3.50 -17.75 18.38
N ASP A 50 -2.27 -18.00 18.82
CA ASP A 50 -1.63 -17.20 19.87
C ASP A 50 -1.43 -15.74 19.46
N SER A 51 -1.06 -15.46 18.21
CA SER A 51 -0.95 -14.10 17.67
C SER A 51 -2.28 -13.34 17.70
N HIS A 52 -3.37 -13.99 17.28
CA HIS A 52 -4.70 -13.41 17.34
C HIS A 52 -5.13 -13.17 18.79
N ARG A 53 -4.81 -14.10 19.70
CA ARG A 53 -5.10 -13.94 21.13
C ARG A 53 -4.31 -12.79 21.76
N HIS A 54 -3.08 -12.53 21.33
CA HIS A 54 -2.30 -11.37 21.77
C HIS A 54 -2.92 -10.05 21.28
N ARG A 55 -3.30 -9.96 20.00
CA ARG A 55 -4.03 -8.79 19.45
C ARG A 55 -5.35 -8.54 20.19
N ALA A 56 -6.17 -9.57 20.34
CA ALA A 56 -7.46 -9.49 21.05
C ALA A 56 -7.32 -9.15 22.55
N ALA A 57 -6.14 -9.40 23.15
CA ALA A 57 -5.84 -8.98 24.52
C ALA A 57 -5.44 -7.50 24.63
N GLY A 58 -5.33 -6.78 23.51
CA GLY A 58 -4.97 -5.36 23.45
C GLY A 58 -3.50 -5.09 23.14
N ALA A 59 -2.77 -6.04 22.53
CA ALA A 59 -1.45 -5.74 22.02
C ALA A 59 -1.54 -4.75 20.85
N TYR A 60 -0.92 -3.57 21.00
CA TYR A 60 -0.84 -2.55 19.95
C TYR A 60 -0.14 -3.07 18.69
N GLU A 61 0.90 -3.88 18.87
CA GLU A 61 1.65 -4.48 17.76
C GLU A 61 2.05 -5.91 18.09
N VAL A 62 1.92 -6.80 17.11
CA VAL A 62 2.33 -8.21 17.18
C VAL A 62 3.26 -8.52 16.02
N VAL A 63 4.45 -9.02 16.32
CA VAL A 63 5.45 -9.46 15.34
C VAL A 63 5.64 -10.97 15.45
N ILE A 64 5.44 -11.68 14.34
CA ILE A 64 5.51 -13.13 14.25
C ILE A 64 6.57 -13.49 13.22
N ALA A 65 7.51 -14.36 13.56
CA ALA A 65 8.58 -14.75 12.66
C ALA A 65 8.77 -16.27 12.60
N SER A 66 9.26 -16.73 11.46
CA SER A 66 9.83 -18.07 11.29
C SER A 66 11.13 -17.95 10.49
N ASN A 67 11.80 -19.07 10.24
CA ASN A 67 12.98 -19.12 9.37
C ASN A 67 12.70 -18.75 7.90
N ARG A 68 11.44 -18.49 7.50
CA ARG A 68 11.06 -18.17 6.12
C ARG A 68 10.26 -16.89 5.94
N ARG A 69 9.71 -16.31 7.02
CA ARG A 69 8.84 -15.12 6.91
C ARG A 69 8.73 -14.36 8.21
N LEU A 70 8.41 -13.08 8.08
CA LEU A 70 7.97 -12.21 9.15
C LEU A 70 6.59 -11.67 8.80
N ALA A 71 5.70 -11.62 9.78
CA ALA A 71 4.44 -10.89 9.72
C ALA A 71 4.43 -9.87 10.86
N LYS A 72 4.03 -8.64 10.56
CA LYS A 72 3.85 -7.55 11.51
C LYS A 72 2.41 -7.08 11.39
N ILE A 73 1.72 -7.02 12.50
CA ILE A 73 0.35 -6.50 12.57
C ILE A 73 0.32 -5.43 13.64
N ARG A 74 -0.14 -4.23 13.26
CA ARG A 74 -0.34 -3.09 14.15
C ARG A 74 -1.82 -2.73 14.14
N GLU A 75 -2.40 -2.63 15.33
CA GLU A 75 -3.74 -2.09 15.51
C GLU A 75 -3.66 -0.56 15.56
N TYR A 76 -4.64 0.11 14.95
CA TYR A 76 -4.83 1.54 15.19
C TYR A 76 -5.86 1.70 16.31
N ASP A 77 -5.54 2.53 17.32
CA ASP A 77 -6.47 2.81 18.44
C ASP A 77 -7.74 3.54 17.98
N VAL A 78 -7.66 4.22 16.83
CA VAL A 78 -8.75 4.89 16.13
C VAL A 78 -8.68 4.57 14.63
N GLU A 79 -9.79 4.73 13.92
CA GLU A 79 -9.79 4.57 12.45
C GLU A 79 -8.74 5.49 11.82
N ALA A 80 -7.81 4.91 11.07
CA ALA A 80 -6.70 5.60 10.43
C ALA A 80 -6.78 5.46 8.92
N ASP A 81 -6.40 6.52 8.20
CA ASP A 81 -6.25 6.53 6.74
C ASP A 81 -4.76 6.75 6.41
N PRO A 82 -3.93 5.69 6.51
CA PRO A 82 -2.49 5.83 6.32
C PRO A 82 -2.18 6.19 4.87
N ASN A 83 -1.37 7.24 4.68
CA ASN A 83 -0.91 7.61 3.35
C ASN A 83 0.18 6.62 2.87
N PRO A 84 0.51 6.56 1.56
CA PRO A 84 1.46 5.57 1.06
C PRO A 84 2.87 5.78 1.59
N HIS A 85 3.29 7.01 1.92
CA HIS A 85 4.62 7.29 2.47
C HIS A 85 4.79 6.67 3.85
N GLN A 86 3.76 6.72 4.70
CA GLN A 86 3.74 6.04 6.00
C GLN A 86 3.86 4.52 5.81
N LEU A 87 3.15 3.93 4.85
CA LEU A 87 3.24 2.49 4.58
C LEU A 87 4.59 2.07 3.97
N ILE A 88 5.20 2.92 3.14
CA ILE A 88 6.55 2.68 2.59
C ILE A 88 7.59 2.68 3.72
N ALA A 89 7.43 3.55 4.72
CA ALA A 89 8.35 3.64 5.86
C ALA A 89 8.34 2.37 6.75
N GLU A 90 7.29 1.56 6.69
CA GLU A 90 7.21 0.28 7.41
C GLU A 90 7.98 -0.86 6.71
N LEU A 91 8.46 -0.65 5.48
CA LEU A 91 9.17 -1.65 4.71
C LEU A 91 10.65 -1.74 5.12
N SER A 92 11.17 -2.98 5.15
CA SER A 92 12.61 -3.21 5.10
C SER A 92 13.20 -2.82 3.74
N ASP A 93 14.52 -2.59 3.69
CA ASP A 93 15.26 -2.26 2.46
C ASP A 93 14.80 -3.03 1.21
N ALA A 94 14.48 -2.30 0.14
CA ALA A 94 14.14 -2.86 -1.16
C ALA A 94 14.73 -1.99 -2.29
N ASP A 95 14.98 -2.59 -3.44
CA ASP A 95 15.39 -1.85 -4.64
C ASP A 95 14.20 -1.17 -5.29
N TRP A 96 13.06 -1.86 -5.31
CA TRP A 96 11.78 -1.40 -5.85
C TRP A 96 10.64 -1.60 -4.87
N VAL A 97 9.75 -0.62 -4.80
CA VAL A 97 8.46 -0.69 -4.13
C VAL A 97 7.36 -0.38 -5.15
N LEU A 98 6.46 -1.32 -5.36
CA LEU A 98 5.29 -1.14 -6.23
C LEU A 98 4.09 -0.80 -5.36
N VAL A 99 3.46 0.35 -5.59
CA VAL A 99 2.33 0.83 -4.79
C VAL A 99 1.04 0.62 -5.57
N GLU A 100 0.22 -0.34 -5.16
CA GLU A 100 -1.09 -0.62 -5.75
C GLU A 100 -2.19 0.12 -4.97
N GLY A 101 -2.91 1.01 -5.65
CA GLY A 101 -3.97 1.82 -5.04
C GLY A 101 -3.57 3.29 -4.94
N PHE A 102 -3.99 3.95 -3.86
CA PHE A 102 -3.66 5.37 -3.59
C PHE A 102 -3.77 6.27 -4.82
N LYS A 103 -4.91 6.24 -5.51
CA LYS A 103 -5.07 6.88 -6.83
C LYS A 103 -4.66 8.36 -6.82
N HIS A 104 -4.84 9.04 -5.69
CA HIS A 104 -4.57 10.47 -5.52
C HIS A 104 -3.22 10.79 -4.85
N ALA A 105 -2.38 9.78 -4.57
CA ALA A 105 -1.08 10.03 -3.96
C ALA A 105 -0.09 10.73 -4.88
N ASP A 106 0.80 11.48 -4.29
CA ASP A 106 1.92 12.21 -4.89
C ASP A 106 3.11 11.32 -5.23
N LEU A 107 2.83 10.13 -5.74
CA LEU A 107 3.82 9.18 -6.25
C LEU A 107 3.71 9.07 -7.76
N LEU A 108 4.86 9.13 -8.46
CA LEU A 108 4.89 8.88 -9.89
C LEU A 108 4.28 7.51 -10.19
N LYS A 109 3.27 7.49 -11.06
CA LYS A 109 2.42 6.33 -11.25
C LYS A 109 2.15 6.01 -12.71
N ILE A 110 1.92 4.73 -12.97
CA ILE A 110 1.38 4.23 -14.23
C ILE A 110 -0.13 4.09 -14.06
N GLU A 111 -0.90 4.74 -14.91
CA GLU A 111 -2.35 4.57 -14.94
C GLU A 111 -2.72 3.34 -15.77
N ILE A 112 -3.46 2.41 -15.16
CA ILE A 112 -3.95 1.19 -15.80
C ILE A 112 -5.41 1.40 -16.17
N TRP A 113 -5.67 1.45 -17.47
CA TRP A 113 -7.00 1.75 -18.01
C TRP A 113 -7.37 0.79 -19.15
N ARG A 114 -8.65 0.38 -19.17
CA ARG A 114 -9.24 -0.42 -20.25
C ARG A 114 -10.54 0.21 -20.68
N ALA A 115 -10.76 0.31 -21.98
CA ALA A 115 -11.97 0.91 -22.55
C ALA A 115 -13.25 0.16 -22.09
N GLU A 116 -13.18 -1.17 -22.01
CA GLU A 116 -14.30 -2.03 -21.61
C GLU A 116 -14.87 -1.73 -20.22
N THR A 117 -14.06 -1.14 -19.33
CA THR A 117 -14.50 -0.82 -17.97
C THR A 117 -15.48 0.36 -17.92
N GLY A 118 -15.53 1.18 -18.99
CA GLY A 118 -16.33 2.41 -19.04
C GLY A 118 -15.89 3.46 -18.01
N GLN A 119 -14.74 3.28 -17.37
CA GLN A 119 -14.25 4.16 -16.31
C GLN A 119 -13.51 5.36 -16.90
N ARG A 120 -13.59 6.49 -16.22
CA ARG A 120 -12.82 7.69 -16.59
C ARG A 120 -11.32 7.48 -16.37
N VAL A 121 -10.54 8.21 -17.14
CA VAL A 121 -9.09 8.33 -16.97
C VAL A 121 -8.75 9.45 -15.98
N GLN A 122 -7.59 9.34 -15.32
CA GLN A 122 -7.04 10.33 -14.41
C GLN A 122 -6.08 11.27 -15.14
N TYR A 123 -5.33 10.76 -16.13
CA TYR A 123 -4.69 11.63 -17.10
C TYR A 123 -5.76 12.43 -17.88
N PRO A 124 -5.46 13.63 -18.38
CA PRO A 124 -4.23 14.38 -18.21
C PRO A 124 -4.20 15.22 -16.91
N HIS A 125 -5.16 15.04 -16.00
CA HIS A 125 -5.39 15.93 -14.86
C HIS A 125 -4.56 15.59 -13.62
N ASP A 126 -4.10 14.35 -13.48
CA ASP A 126 -3.19 13.94 -12.41
C ASP A 126 -1.72 14.13 -12.85
N PRO A 127 -0.97 15.10 -12.29
CA PRO A 127 0.40 15.40 -12.70
C PRO A 127 1.39 14.29 -12.32
N PHE A 128 0.99 13.34 -11.45
CA PHE A 128 1.83 12.22 -11.06
C PHE A 128 1.69 11.03 -12.02
N VAL A 129 0.73 11.04 -12.95
CA VAL A 129 0.64 10.00 -14.00
C VAL A 129 1.74 10.24 -15.03
N VAL A 130 2.67 9.28 -15.13
CA VAL A 130 3.84 9.38 -16.01
C VAL A 130 3.81 8.44 -17.20
N ALA A 131 2.87 7.50 -17.23
CA ALA A 131 2.60 6.59 -18.34
C ALA A 131 1.19 6.00 -18.19
N ILE A 132 0.65 5.49 -19.29
CA ILE A 132 -0.64 4.78 -19.32
C ILE A 132 -0.38 3.36 -19.80
N ALA A 133 -0.87 2.36 -19.09
CA ALA A 133 -0.90 0.97 -19.53
C ALA A 133 -2.33 0.60 -19.93
N THR A 134 -2.53 0.25 -21.20
CA THR A 134 -3.85 -0.08 -21.73
C THR A 134 -3.77 -1.16 -22.81
N ASP A 135 -4.88 -1.84 -23.04
CA ASP A 135 -5.11 -2.76 -24.16
C ASP A 135 -5.86 -2.10 -25.33
N SER A 136 -6.27 -0.83 -25.19
CA SER A 136 -7.06 -0.09 -26.18
C SER A 136 -6.50 1.34 -26.38
N PRO A 137 -5.25 1.49 -26.85
CA PRO A 137 -4.57 2.79 -26.93
C PRO A 137 -5.30 3.79 -27.85
N GLU A 138 -5.95 3.32 -28.91
CA GLU A 138 -6.76 4.14 -29.82
C GLU A 138 -8.06 4.66 -29.20
N ALA A 139 -8.53 4.04 -28.11
CA ALA A 139 -9.76 4.41 -27.41
C ALA A 139 -9.53 5.42 -26.26
N LEU A 140 -8.28 5.86 -26.07
CA LEU A 140 -7.91 6.82 -25.03
C LEU A 140 -8.76 8.11 -25.13
N PRO A 141 -9.49 8.51 -24.07
CA PRO A 141 -10.44 9.64 -24.13
C PRO A 141 -9.83 11.01 -24.45
N SER A 142 -8.51 11.15 -24.35
CA SER A 142 -7.81 12.41 -24.62
C SER A 142 -6.42 12.12 -25.20
N PRO A 143 -5.95 12.92 -26.17
CA PRO A 143 -4.58 12.83 -26.67
C PRO A 143 -3.56 13.08 -25.55
N THR A 144 -2.41 12.42 -25.64
CA THR A 144 -1.35 12.52 -24.63
C THR A 144 0.03 12.35 -25.25
N GLN A 145 1.04 12.97 -24.65
CA GLN A 145 2.45 12.73 -24.95
C GLN A 145 3.10 11.76 -23.95
N LEU A 146 2.33 11.29 -22.96
CA LEU A 146 2.80 10.28 -22.04
C LEU A 146 3.05 8.96 -22.77
N PRO A 147 4.07 8.18 -22.37
CA PRO A 147 4.23 6.82 -22.85
C PRO A 147 2.94 6.00 -22.68
N VAL A 148 2.51 5.35 -23.75
CA VAL A 148 1.41 4.39 -23.75
C VAL A 148 2.01 3.00 -23.91
N LEU A 149 1.80 2.16 -22.91
CA LEU A 149 2.34 0.81 -22.79
C LEU A 149 1.23 -0.21 -23.05
N ASP A 150 1.56 -1.30 -23.73
CA ASP A 150 0.65 -2.44 -23.83
C ASP A 150 0.52 -3.09 -22.44
N LEU A 151 -0.71 -3.07 -21.91
CA LEU A 151 -1.04 -3.65 -20.61
C LEU A 151 -0.76 -5.16 -20.55
N ASN A 152 -0.78 -5.85 -21.69
CA ASN A 152 -0.55 -7.28 -21.78
C ASN A 152 0.92 -7.65 -22.02
N ASP A 153 1.81 -6.67 -22.19
CA ASP A 153 3.26 -6.87 -22.33
C ASP A 153 4.01 -6.42 -21.06
N ALA A 154 3.93 -7.25 -20.02
CA ALA A 154 4.62 -6.97 -18.77
C ALA A 154 6.16 -6.96 -18.88
N ASP A 155 6.73 -7.59 -19.92
CA ASP A 155 8.16 -7.53 -20.20
C ASP A 155 8.56 -6.14 -20.69
N ALA A 156 7.78 -5.55 -21.62
CA ALA A 156 7.96 -4.17 -22.05
C ALA A 156 7.75 -3.17 -20.91
N VAL A 157 6.72 -3.36 -20.06
CA VAL A 157 6.50 -2.50 -18.88
C VAL A 157 7.66 -2.60 -17.90
N THR A 158 8.18 -3.81 -17.65
CA THR A 158 9.37 -4.01 -16.79
C THR A 158 10.59 -3.30 -17.37
N ALA A 159 10.85 -3.48 -18.66
CA ALA A 159 11.97 -2.84 -19.35
C ALA A 159 11.84 -1.31 -19.32
N PHE A 160 10.62 -0.78 -19.45
CA PHE A 160 10.32 0.63 -19.31
C PHE A 160 10.70 1.14 -17.91
N LEU A 161 10.26 0.47 -16.83
CA LEU A 161 10.59 0.84 -15.45
C LEU A 161 12.11 0.83 -15.19
N ILE A 162 12.80 -0.23 -15.62
CA ILE A 162 14.27 -0.34 -15.44
C ILE A 162 15.00 0.77 -16.22
N ARG A 163 14.56 1.09 -17.44
CA ARG A 163 15.20 2.12 -18.27
C ARG A 163 15.10 3.51 -17.64
N GLN A 164 13.99 3.82 -16.98
CA GLN A 164 13.75 5.11 -16.34
C GLN A 164 13.96 5.09 -14.83
N ALA A 165 14.68 4.09 -14.31
CA ALA A 165 14.72 3.79 -12.88
C ALA A 165 15.11 5.00 -11.99
N ALA A 166 16.01 5.87 -12.48
CA ALA A 166 16.41 7.10 -11.77
C ALA A 166 15.25 8.08 -11.53
N ARG A 167 14.24 8.11 -12.42
CA ARG A 167 13.03 8.94 -12.25
C ARG A 167 12.21 8.51 -11.03
N HIS A 168 12.35 7.25 -10.62
CA HIS A 168 11.61 6.65 -9.51
C HIS A 168 12.40 6.64 -8.21
N ASP A 169 13.60 7.24 -8.15
CA ASP A 169 14.34 7.33 -6.90
C ASP A 169 13.50 8.07 -5.85
N TYR A 170 13.17 7.36 -4.78
CA TYR A 170 12.24 7.81 -3.77
C TYR A 170 12.94 8.59 -2.68
N ARG A 171 12.34 9.74 -2.33
CA ARG A 171 12.69 10.53 -1.15
C ARG A 171 11.46 10.57 -0.25
N SER A 172 11.63 10.23 1.02
CA SER A 172 10.52 10.36 1.95
C SER A 172 10.22 11.85 2.14
N PRO A 173 8.94 12.26 2.12
CA PRO A 173 8.57 13.63 2.51
C PRO A 173 8.90 13.94 3.98
N TYR A 174 9.29 12.92 4.76
CA TYR A 174 9.68 13.00 6.17
C TYR A 174 11.21 13.06 6.38
N ASP A 175 12.03 12.90 5.34
CA ASP A 175 13.50 12.95 5.46
C ASP A 175 14.01 14.41 5.50
N ASP A 176 13.19 15.37 5.07
CA ASP A 176 13.52 16.79 5.11
C ASP A 176 13.21 17.36 6.50
N ALA A 177 14.26 17.69 7.26
CA ALA A 177 14.18 18.20 8.64
C ALA A 177 13.39 19.51 8.81
N ASP A 178 13.07 20.21 7.72
CA ASP A 178 12.24 21.42 7.72
C ASP A 178 10.72 21.12 7.64
N ASN A 179 10.33 19.85 7.57
CA ASN A 179 8.93 19.40 7.45
C ASN A 179 8.45 18.65 8.70
N GLU A 180 8.63 19.26 9.88
CA GLU A 180 8.24 18.72 11.20
C GLU A 180 6.73 18.41 11.29
N ALA A 181 5.91 19.00 10.40
CA ALA A 181 4.46 18.82 10.34
C ALA A 181 3.99 17.59 9.53
N ALA A 182 4.87 16.93 8.77
CA ALA A 182 4.44 15.88 7.84
C ALA A 182 4.32 14.50 8.50
N TYR A 183 5.17 14.18 9.47
CA TYR A 183 5.07 12.94 10.21
C TYR A 183 4.11 13.10 11.39
N VAL A 184 2.82 12.92 11.14
CA VAL A 184 1.87 12.63 12.23
C VAL A 184 1.97 11.13 12.47
N ALA A 185 2.69 10.74 13.53
CA ALA A 185 2.58 9.38 14.05
C ALA A 185 1.08 9.08 14.28
N PRO A 186 0.57 7.89 13.92
CA PRO A 186 -0.77 7.49 14.35
C PRO A 186 -0.82 7.67 15.87
N ALA A 187 -1.80 8.45 16.35
CA ALA A 187 -1.81 9.01 17.69
C ALA A 187 -1.40 7.97 18.75
N ALA A 188 -0.17 8.07 19.24
CA ALA A 188 0.21 7.51 20.52
C ALA A 188 -0.39 8.46 21.57
N ASP A 189 -1.07 7.90 22.55
CA ASP A 189 -1.63 8.57 23.73
C ASP A 189 -3.00 9.25 23.53
N ALA A 190 -4.02 8.44 23.28
CA ALA A 190 -5.27 8.64 24.04
C ALA A 190 -5.10 7.91 25.38
N GLU A 191 -5.05 8.66 26.49
CA GLU A 191 -5.06 8.10 27.86
C GLU A 191 -6.08 6.95 27.93
N PRO A 192 -5.71 5.75 28.46
CA PRO A 192 -6.69 4.70 28.64
C PRO A 192 -7.76 5.25 29.58
N ALA A 193 -8.99 5.39 29.05
CA ALA A 193 -10.14 5.82 29.82
C ALA A 193 -10.20 4.96 31.08
N ARG A 194 -9.90 5.56 32.23
CA ARG A 194 -9.94 4.92 33.54
C ARG A 194 -11.35 4.32 33.68
N ARG A 195 -11.46 3.00 33.60
CA ARG A 195 -12.66 2.29 34.07
C ARG A 195 -12.71 2.44 35.59
N ALA A 196 -13.29 3.56 36.03
CA ALA A 196 -13.78 3.73 37.37
C ALA A 196 -14.95 2.75 37.55
N GLY A 197 -14.80 1.88 38.56
CA GLY A 197 -15.63 0.70 38.74
C GLY A 197 -17.07 0.94 39.17
N ALA A 198 -17.85 -0.14 39.06
CA ALA A 198 -18.94 -0.48 39.97
C ALA A 198 -18.79 -1.99 40.22
N ALA A 199 -18.17 -2.37 41.33
CA ALA A 199 -18.80 -2.64 42.62
C ALA A 199 -19.17 -4.12 42.76
N ALA A 200 -18.38 -4.79 43.59
CA ALA A 200 -18.68 -6.08 44.17
C ALA A 200 -20.04 -6.07 44.88
N ARG A 201 -20.82 -7.15 44.69
CA ARG A 201 -21.64 -7.70 45.77
C ARG A 201 -21.35 -9.19 45.87
N ARG A 202 -20.67 -9.52 46.97
CA ARG A 202 -20.72 -10.83 47.60
C ARG A 202 -22.16 -11.07 48.05
N HIS A 203 -22.68 -12.27 47.83
CA HIS A 203 -23.65 -12.85 48.74
C HIS A 203 -23.15 -14.24 49.09
N ASP A 204 -22.86 -14.42 50.37
CA ASP A 204 -22.53 -15.68 51.00
C ASP A 204 -23.74 -16.62 51.03
N GLY A 205 -23.42 -17.91 50.84
CA GLY A 205 -23.91 -19.12 51.52
C GLY A 205 -25.33 -19.23 52.06
N ALA A 206 -26.02 -20.28 51.62
CA ALA A 206 -26.79 -21.16 52.50
C ALA A 206 -26.40 -22.62 52.20
N GLY A 207 -25.71 -23.22 53.16
CA GLY A 207 -25.20 -24.59 53.22
C GLY A 207 -24.44 -24.76 54.51
#